data_AF-A0A1Y1NA41-F1
#
_entry.id   AF-A0A1Y1NA41-F1
#
_cell.length_a   1.000
_cell.length_b   1.000
_cell.length_c   1.000
_cell.angle_alpha   90.00
_cell.angle_beta   90.00
_cell.angle_gamma   90.00
#
_symmetry.space_group_name_H-M   'P 1'
#
loop_
_entity.id
_entity.type
_entity.pdbx_description
1 polymer ?
#
loop_
_entity_poly.entity_id
_entity_poly.type
_entity_poly.pdbx_seq_one_letter_code
_entity_poly.pdbx_strand_id
1 'polypeptide(L)'
;KIKKNRQRPLSSEKLGNTIPLKELSDQLIENYLRTFEGVLRILHVPTFRLEYEKYWQNPGAANMCFVMQMQLCLALGATIYDEIFSMRAMAMHWVYEAQLWLML
;
A
#
# COMPACT_ATOMS: atom_id res chain seq x y z
N LYS A 1 -38.35 -11.18 5.89
CA LYS A 1 -36.92 -11.60 5.95
C LYS A 1 -36.02 -10.65 5.12
N ILE A 2 -36.02 -9.34 5.42
CA ILE A 2 -35.30 -8.30 4.62
C ILE A 2 -33.95 -7.89 5.25
N LYS A 3 -33.73 -8.20 6.54
CA LYS A 3 -32.53 -7.80 7.28
C LYS A 3 -31.25 -8.60 6.98
N LYS A 4 -31.32 -9.68 6.18
CA LYS A 4 -30.16 -10.56 5.89
C LYS A 4 -29.29 -10.09 4.72
N ASN A 5 -29.74 -9.09 3.95
CA ASN A 5 -29.03 -8.54 2.79
C ASN A 5 -28.51 -7.11 3.01
N ARG A 6 -28.36 -6.65 4.26
CA ARG A 6 -27.51 -5.47 4.48
C ARG A 6 -26.08 -5.89 4.20
N GLN A 7 -25.60 -5.60 2.99
CA GLN A 7 -24.17 -5.48 2.76
C GLN A 7 -23.64 -4.59 3.88
N ARG A 8 -22.65 -5.10 4.63
CA ARG A 8 -21.98 -4.25 5.61
C ARG A 8 -21.56 -2.98 4.88
N PRO A 9 -21.80 -1.78 5.44
CA PRO A 9 -21.23 -0.57 4.85
C PRO A 9 -19.74 -0.84 4.62
N LEU A 10 -19.23 -0.40 3.48
CA LEU A 10 -17.81 -0.41 3.22
C LEU A 10 -17.14 0.17 4.48
N SER A 11 -16.34 -0.62 5.17
CA SER A 11 -15.83 -0.27 6.50
C SER A 11 -14.32 -0.16 6.41
N SER A 12 -13.78 1.00 6.78
CA SER A 12 -12.35 1.29 6.81
C SER A 12 -11.56 0.40 7.78
N GLU A 13 -12.24 -0.29 8.71
CA GLU A 13 -11.65 -1.03 9.85
C GLU A 13 -10.57 -2.06 9.50
N LYS A 14 -10.45 -2.47 8.22
CA LYS A 14 -9.47 -3.47 7.78
C LYS A 14 -8.45 -2.99 6.74
N LEU A 15 -8.57 -1.75 6.25
CA LEU A 15 -7.70 -1.23 5.20
C LEU A 15 -6.27 -1.07 5.72
N GLY A 16 -5.27 -1.34 4.89
CA GLY A 16 -3.88 -1.09 5.24
C GLY A 16 -3.26 -2.15 6.15
N ASN A 17 -3.97 -3.24 6.45
CA ASN A 17 -3.48 -4.32 7.31
C ASN A 17 -2.70 -5.42 6.56
N THR A 18 -2.47 -5.24 5.26
CA THR A 18 -1.83 -6.23 4.39
C THR A 18 -0.41 -5.84 3.97
N ILE A 19 0.25 -5.00 4.78
CA ILE A 19 1.67 -4.67 4.61
C ILE A 19 2.50 -5.93 4.91
N PRO A 20 3.41 -6.34 4.01
CA PRO A 20 4.25 -7.51 4.23
C PRO A 20 5.36 -7.20 5.24
N LEU A 21 6.18 -8.20 5.58
CA LEU A 21 7.34 -8.01 6.45
C LEU A 21 8.24 -6.88 5.96
N LYS A 22 8.97 -6.24 6.90
CA LYS A 22 9.80 -5.07 6.62
C LYS A 22 10.83 -5.35 5.53
N GLU A 23 11.47 -6.52 5.55
CA GLU A 23 12.49 -6.87 4.57
C GLU A 23 11.93 -6.87 3.14
N LEU A 24 10.72 -7.40 2.95
CA LEU A 24 10.06 -7.40 1.65
C LEU A 24 9.56 -6.00 1.29
N SER A 25 9.00 -5.27 2.24
CA SER A 25 8.56 -3.88 2.03
C SER A 25 9.72 -2.98 1.61
N ASP A 26 10.88 -3.11 2.25
CA ASP A 26 12.10 -2.36 1.93
C ASP A 26 12.50 -2.63 0.47
N GLN A 27 12.53 -3.90 0.03
CA GLN A 27 12.84 -4.27 -1.36
C GLN A 27 11.86 -3.67 -2.36
N LEU A 28 10.56 -3.74 -2.08
CA LEU A 28 9.53 -3.22 -2.98
C LEU A 28 9.56 -1.69 -3.07
N ILE A 29 9.81 -0.99 -1.96
CA ILE A 29 9.97 0.46 -1.97
C ILE A 29 11.22 0.88 -2.75
N GLU A 30 12.35 0.19 -2.60
CA GLU A 30 13.53 0.48 -3.41
C GLU A 30 13.29 0.24 -4.90
N ASN A 31 12.59 -0.84 -5.24
CA ASN A 31 12.15 -1.11 -6.61
C ASN A 31 11.32 0.05 -7.18
N TYR A 32 10.34 0.54 -6.40
CA TYR A 32 9.54 1.70 -6.78
C TYR A 32 10.40 2.95 -7.02
N LEU A 33 11.24 3.31 -6.04
CA LEU A 33 12.06 4.53 -6.07
C LEU A 33 13.07 4.51 -7.22
N ARG A 34 13.66 3.35 -7.51
CA ARG A 34 14.63 3.19 -8.60
C ARG A 34 14.01 3.26 -9.98
N THR A 35 12.79 2.75 -10.15
CA THR A 35 12.21 2.51 -11.49
C THR A 35 11.13 3.49 -11.87
N PHE A 36 10.24 3.83 -10.94
CA PHE A 36 9.05 4.62 -11.22
C PHE A 36 9.21 6.08 -10.81
N GLU A 37 9.86 6.35 -9.68
CA GLU A 37 9.93 7.71 -9.14
C GLU A 37 10.70 8.69 -10.04
N GLY A 38 11.72 8.22 -10.77
CA GLY A 38 12.44 9.04 -11.74
C GLY A 38 11.55 9.57 -12.88
N VAL A 39 10.49 8.83 -13.22
CA VAL A 39 9.56 9.13 -14.32
C VAL A 39 8.28 9.79 -13.81
N LEU A 40 7.67 9.23 -12.76
CA LEU A 40 6.36 9.67 -12.25
C LEU A 40 6.45 10.81 -11.24
N ARG A 41 7.54 10.89 -10.46
CA ARG A 41 7.83 11.93 -9.46
C ARG A 41 6.66 12.25 -8.53
N ILE A 42 6.01 11.22 -8.00
CA ILE A 42 4.79 11.37 -7.20
C ILE A 42 5.16 11.74 -5.77
N LEU A 43 6.31 11.28 -5.28
CA LEU A 43 6.69 11.40 -3.88
C LEU A 43 7.72 12.50 -3.64
N HIS A 44 7.58 13.18 -2.51
CA HIS A 44 8.74 13.81 -1.89
C HIS A 44 9.55 12.73 -1.16
N VAL A 45 10.48 12.08 -1.86
CA VAL A 45 11.25 10.91 -1.38
C VAL A 45 11.82 11.07 0.04
N PRO A 46 12.46 12.20 0.41
CA PRO A 46 12.99 12.37 1.76
C PRO A 46 11.91 12.29 2.85
N THR A 47 10.75 12.92 2.63
CA THR A 47 9.63 12.87 3.57
C THR A 47 9.05 11.48 3.63
N PHE A 48 8.86 10.83 2.47
CA PHE A 48 8.32 9.49 2.41
C PHE A 48 9.19 8.49 3.20
N ARG A 49 10.52 8.53 3.04
CA ARG A 49 11.43 7.66 3.80
C ARG A 49 11.35 7.90 5.31
N LEU A 50 11.21 9.15 5.73
CA LEU A 50 11.05 9.49 7.14
C LEU A 50 9.73 8.93 7.72
N GLU A 51 8.63 9.06 6.98
CA GLU A 51 7.34 8.50 7.39
C GLU A 51 7.33 6.97 7.37
N TYR A 52 8.01 6.37 6.40
CA TYR A 52 8.18 4.92 6.30
C TYR A 52 8.95 4.34 7.50
N GLU A 53 10.03 4.99 7.94
CA GLU A 53 10.74 4.58 9.14
C GLU A 53 9.87 4.73 10.40
N LYS A 54 9.13 5.84 10.51
CA LYS A 54 8.17 6.06 11.63
C LYS A 54 7.07 5.01 11.65
N TYR A 55 6.59 4.57 10.48
CA TYR A 55 5.59 3.51 10.37
C TYR A 55 6.09 2.23 11.06
N TRP A 56 7.33 1.81 10.82
CA TRP A 56 7.88 0.60 11.44
C TRP A 56 8.09 0.70 12.95
N GLN A 57 8.23 1.92 13.49
CA GLN A 57 8.31 2.15 14.93
C GLN A 57 6.95 2.00 15.62
N ASN A 58 5.87 2.44 14.96
CA ASN A 58 4.51 2.34 15.50
C ASN A 58 3.46 2.30 14.36
N PRO A 59 3.18 1.11 13.78
CA PRO A 59 2.23 0.99 12.67
C PRO A 59 0.82 1.46 13.03
N GLY A 60 0.39 1.29 14.29
CA GLY A 60 -0.94 1.67 14.76
C GLY A 60 -1.16 3.19 14.85
N ALA A 61 -0.09 3.99 14.84
CA ALA A 61 -0.17 5.45 14.84
C ALA A 61 -0.02 6.06 13.44
N ALA A 62 0.15 5.24 12.39
CA ALA A 62 0.35 5.73 11.05
C ALA A 62 -0.92 6.37 10.47
N ASN A 63 -0.74 7.46 9.73
CA ASN A 63 -1.83 8.09 8.99
C ASN A 63 -2.30 7.13 7.88
N MET A 64 -3.61 6.87 7.81
CA MET A 64 -4.19 6.01 6.78
C MET A 64 -3.84 6.47 5.35
N CYS A 65 -3.77 7.79 5.10
CA CYS A 65 -3.34 8.33 3.81
C CYS A 65 -1.92 7.87 3.44
N PHE A 66 -0.99 7.92 4.40
CA PHE A 66 0.37 7.43 4.21
C PHE A 66 0.38 5.91 3.97
N VAL A 67 -0.41 5.13 4.72
CA VAL A 67 -0.49 3.68 4.54
C VAL A 67 -0.99 3.31 3.14
N MET A 68 -2.05 3.97 2.64
CA MET A 68 -2.55 3.76 1.29
C MET A 68 -1.50 4.14 0.24
N GLN A 69 -0.83 5.28 0.42
CA GLN A 69 0.24 5.71 -0.48
C GLN A 69 1.39 4.70 -0.50
N MET A 70 1.80 4.20 0.66
CA MET A 70 2.83 3.16 0.80
C MET A 70 2.40 1.87 0.08
N GLN A 71 1.17 1.41 0.27
CA GLN A 71 0.61 0.23 -0.42
C GLN A 71 0.65 0.36 -1.94
N LEU A 72 0.36 1.55 -2.47
CA LEU A 72 0.47 1.81 -3.91
C LEU A 72 1.93 1.77 -4.40
N CYS A 73 2.88 2.27 -3.60
CA CYS A 73 4.31 2.13 -3.91
C CYS A 73 4.74 0.66 -3.90
N LEU A 74 4.29 -0.12 -2.91
CA LEU A 74 4.53 -1.57 -2.85
C LEU A 74 3.94 -2.28 -4.06
N ALA A 75 2.73 -1.91 -4.50
CA ALA A 75 2.07 -2.49 -5.66
C ALA A 75 2.87 -2.25 -6.96
N LEU A 76 3.41 -1.05 -7.14
CA LEU A 76 4.28 -0.73 -8.26
C LEU A 76 5.63 -1.46 -8.17
N GLY A 77 6.27 -1.45 -7.00
CA GLY A 77 7.50 -2.19 -6.75
C GLY A 77 7.37 -3.70 -6.99
N ALA A 78 6.19 -4.26 -6.72
CA ALA A 78 5.88 -5.67 -6.93
C ALA A 78 5.85 -6.07 -8.41
N THR A 79 5.56 -5.13 -9.34
CA THR A 79 5.54 -5.41 -10.79
C THR A 79 6.91 -5.76 -11.37
N ILE A 80 7.98 -5.42 -10.64
CA ILE A 80 9.38 -5.63 -11.03
C ILE A 80 10.15 -6.45 -9.98
N TYR A 81 9.43 -7.10 -9.06
CA TYR A 81 10.02 -7.97 -8.05
C TYR A 81 10.62 -9.23 -8.67
N ASP A 82 9.95 -9.80 -9.66
CA ASP A 82 10.42 -10.91 -10.48
C ASP A 82 9.87 -10.83 -11.91
N GLU A 83 10.35 -11.70 -12.80
CA GLU A 83 9.99 -11.69 -14.23
C GLU A 83 8.55 -12.16 -14.51
N ILE A 84 7.92 -12.85 -13.55
CA ILE A 84 6.60 -13.45 -13.71
C ILE A 84 5.50 -12.67 -12.99
N PHE A 85 5.86 -11.55 -12.35
CA PHE A 85 5.01 -10.76 -11.47
C PHE A 85 4.25 -11.63 -10.44
N SER A 86 4.97 -12.49 -9.71
CA SER A 86 4.37 -13.47 -8.78
C SER A 86 3.49 -12.81 -7.70
N MET A 87 3.79 -11.56 -7.35
CA MET A 87 3.08 -10.77 -6.36
C MET A 87 1.83 -10.07 -6.89
N ARG A 88 1.40 -10.32 -8.13
CA ARG A 88 0.27 -9.65 -8.78
C ARG A 88 -1.01 -9.63 -7.94
N ALA A 89 -1.35 -10.75 -7.31
CA ALA A 89 -2.56 -10.84 -6.49
C ALA A 89 -2.52 -9.83 -5.32
N MET A 90 -1.36 -9.70 -4.66
CA MET A 90 -1.18 -8.80 -3.53
C MET A 90 -1.08 -7.34 -3.98
N ALA A 91 -0.41 -7.07 -5.10
CA ALA A 91 -0.38 -5.74 -5.71
C ALA A 91 -1.79 -5.24 -6.06
N MET A 92 -2.61 -6.09 -6.68
CA MET A 92 -4.00 -5.75 -7.00
C MET A 92 -4.85 -5.55 -5.74
N HIS A 93 -4.58 -6.31 -4.67
CA HIS A 93 -5.27 -6.13 -3.40
C HIS A 93 -4.98 -4.76 -2.78
N TRP A 94 -3.72 -4.31 -2.77
CA TRP A 94 -3.33 -2.97 -2.32
C TRP A 94 -3.98 -1.85 -3.14
N VAL A 95 -4.03 -2.00 -4.47
CA VAL A 95 -4.73 -1.05 -5.34
C VAL A 95 -6.23 -1.00 -5.01
N TYR A 96 -6.85 -2.15 -4.78
CA TYR A 96 -8.25 -2.22 -4.40
C TYR A 96 -8.53 -1.58 -3.03
N GLU A 97 -7.67 -1.79 -2.04
CA GLU A 97 -7.81 -1.14 -0.72
C GLU A 97 -7.72 0.39 -0.85
N ALA A 98 -6.78 0.92 -1.64
CA ALA A 98 -6.66 2.35 -1.87
C ALA A 98 -7.87 2.93 -2.63
N GLN A 99 -8.38 2.23 -3.64
CA GLN A 99 -9.61 2.62 -4.34
C GLN A 99 -10.81 2.65 -3.38
N LEU A 100 -10.92 1.64 -2.53
CA LEU A 100 -11.98 1.56 -1.54
C LEU A 100 -11.89 2.70 -0.54
N TRP A 101 -10.69 3.00 -0.04
CA TRP A 101 -10.43 4.12 0.87
C TRP A 101 -10.91 5.46 0.30
N LEU A 102 -10.72 5.72 -0.99
CA LEU A 102 -11.18 6.95 -1.64
C LEU A 102 -12.70 7.06 -1.77
N MET A 103 -13.44 5.95 -1.67
CA MET A 103 -14.90 5.91 -1.76
C MET A 103 -15.60 5.95 -0.39
N LEU A 104 -14.83 5.90 0.70
CA LEU A 104 -15.31 5.98 2.08
C LEU A 104 -15.33 7.42 2.58
#